data_AF-A0A524DEC0-F1
#
_entry.id   AF-A0A524DEC0-F1
#
_cell.length_a   1.000
_cell.length_b   1.000
_cell.length_c   1.000
_cell.angle_alpha   90.00
_cell.angle_beta   90.00
_cell.angle_gamma   90.00
#
_symmetry.space_group_name_H-M   'P 1'
#
loop_
_entity.id
_entity.type
_entity.pdbx_description
1 polymer ?
#
loop_
_entity_poly.entity_id
_entity_poly.type
_entity_poly.pdbx_seq_one_letter_code
_entity_poly.pdbx_strand_id
1 'polypeptide(L)'
;MSDESISVLLIEDSEADTKIIIKYLEKEKDYNYKVKTAKRLSEGIETLKKNTIDIVLLDLNLPDSKKAKTLSRLSDFSKIIPTIVLTGIDDKEFALESLQKGAQDYLVKDEINSSVLTRSILYAIERYKMEHKDRKKAQILQIDEKDKEILNILQENYRISYQELSRRIGLAASTIHNRVQNLINAEVIKKFDTLIDPIKVGFETIAIIGLSVEPLKMENVAQKLSAFNNVQLVATTTGNHDMVARIIAKNEKELWKFINEKIKVIDGIKTDMDVSSFIEIYKMTHKILFDV
;
A
#
# COMPACT_ATOMS: atom_id res chain seq x y z
N MET A 1 7.49 -6.54 -23.96
CA MET A 1 6.13 -7.10 -24.07
C MET A 1 5.93 -8.03 -22.89
N SER A 2 5.06 -7.67 -21.94
CA SER A 2 4.62 -8.64 -20.93
C SER A 2 3.65 -9.60 -21.61
N ASP A 3 3.98 -10.89 -21.65
CA ASP A 3 3.10 -11.93 -22.25
C ASP A 3 1.79 -12.13 -21.48
N GLU A 4 1.65 -11.53 -20.29
CA GLU A 4 0.40 -11.56 -19.52
C GLU A 4 -0.64 -10.57 -20.08
N SER A 5 -1.82 -11.10 -20.38
CA SER A 5 -2.98 -10.28 -20.74
C SER A 5 -3.67 -9.74 -19.49
N ILE A 6 -3.99 -8.45 -19.48
CA ILE A 6 -4.73 -7.79 -18.39
C ILE A 6 -6.23 -7.86 -18.71
N SER A 7 -6.99 -8.60 -17.91
CA SER A 7 -8.45 -8.68 -18.05
C SER A 7 -9.12 -7.51 -17.34
N VAL A 8 -9.78 -6.66 -18.12
CA VAL A 8 -10.46 -5.45 -17.64
C VAL A 8 -11.97 -5.66 -17.72
N LEU A 9 -12.70 -5.32 -16.65
CA LEU A 9 -14.15 -5.16 -16.70
C LEU A 9 -14.51 -3.68 -16.68
N LEU A 10 -15.09 -3.18 -17.77
CA LEU A 10 -15.62 -1.82 -17.87
C LEU A 10 -17.12 -1.83 -17.63
N ILE A 11 -17.58 -1.14 -16.59
CA ILE A 11 -19.00 -0.99 -16.25
C ILE A 11 -19.40 0.45 -16.59
N GLU A 12 -20.08 0.61 -17.71
CA GLU A 12 -20.40 1.90 -18.36
C GLU A 12 -21.66 1.72 -19.22
N ASP A 13 -22.65 2.60 -19.05
CA ASP A 13 -23.91 2.52 -19.80
C ASP A 13 -23.85 3.27 -21.14
N SER A 14 -22.97 4.27 -21.26
CA SER A 14 -22.68 5.01 -22.49
C SER A 14 -21.86 4.17 -23.49
N GLU A 15 -22.46 3.84 -24.62
CA GLU A 15 -21.75 3.15 -25.71
C GLU A 15 -20.63 4.01 -26.32
N ALA A 16 -20.77 5.34 -26.28
CA ALA A 16 -19.75 6.26 -26.77
C ALA A 16 -18.50 6.20 -25.86
N ASP A 17 -18.70 6.34 -24.54
CA ASP A 17 -17.62 6.32 -23.56
C ASP A 17 -16.93 4.95 -23.56
N THR A 18 -17.72 3.87 -23.63
CA THR A 18 -17.21 2.49 -23.75
C THR A 18 -16.23 2.36 -24.92
N LYS A 19 -16.61 2.84 -26.11
CA LYS A 19 -15.76 2.79 -27.31
C LYS A 19 -14.49 3.64 -27.16
N ILE A 20 -14.60 4.80 -26.53
CA ILE A 20 -13.46 5.69 -26.29
C ILE A 20 -12.43 5.02 -25.37
N ILE A 21 -12.87 4.46 -24.24
CA ILE A 21 -11.99 3.77 -23.28
C ILE A 21 -11.32 2.55 -23.92
N ILE A 22 -12.07 1.72 -24.66
CA ILE A 22 -11.48 0.58 -25.39
C ILE A 22 -10.40 1.06 -26.36
N LYS A 23 -10.68 2.12 -27.14
CA LYS A 23 -9.71 2.70 -28.07
C LYS A 23 -8.45 3.24 -27.37
N TYR A 24 -8.57 3.77 -26.15
CA TYR A 24 -7.42 4.19 -25.37
C TYR A 24 -6.57 3.00 -24.93
N LEU A 25 -7.19 1.89 -24.50
CA LEU A 25 -6.48 0.67 -24.13
C LEU A 25 -5.78 0.02 -25.34
N GLU A 26 -6.45 -0.04 -26.49
CA GLU A 26 -5.90 -0.62 -27.73
C GLU A 26 -4.70 0.17 -28.30
N LYS A 27 -4.56 1.46 -27.97
CA LYS A 27 -3.42 2.28 -28.41
C LYS A 27 -2.11 1.88 -27.74
N GLU A 28 -2.15 1.32 -26.53
CA GLU A 28 -0.98 0.98 -25.73
C GLU A 28 -0.51 -0.44 -26.05
N LYS A 29 0.20 -0.58 -27.17
CA LYS A 29 0.61 -1.87 -27.76
C LYS A 29 1.54 -2.71 -26.89
N ASP A 30 2.15 -2.11 -25.88
CA ASP A 30 3.03 -2.81 -24.94
C ASP A 30 2.26 -3.73 -23.98
N TYR A 31 0.94 -3.55 -23.87
CA TYR A 31 0.05 -4.29 -22.98
C TYR A 31 -1.10 -4.96 -23.74
N ASN A 32 -1.42 -6.19 -23.36
CA ASN A 32 -2.51 -6.96 -23.97
C ASN A 32 -3.78 -6.88 -23.11
N TYR A 33 -4.63 -5.89 -23.36
CA TYR A 33 -5.90 -5.74 -22.63
C TYR A 33 -7.01 -6.62 -23.20
N LYS A 34 -7.66 -7.39 -22.33
CA LYS A 34 -8.89 -8.15 -22.63
C LYS A 34 -10.07 -7.47 -21.94
N VAL A 35 -10.84 -6.69 -22.68
CA VAL A 35 -11.93 -5.89 -22.11
C VAL A 35 -13.26 -6.63 -22.19
N LYS A 36 -13.94 -6.76 -21.06
CA LYS A 36 -15.36 -7.11 -20.96
C LYS A 36 -16.15 -5.86 -20.58
N THR A 37 -17.34 -5.70 -21.12
CA THR A 37 -18.19 -4.54 -20.86
C THR A 37 -19.49 -4.97 -20.19
N ALA A 38 -20.05 -4.08 -19.37
CA ALA A 38 -21.36 -4.23 -18.75
C ALA A 38 -22.05 -2.87 -18.70
N LYS A 39 -23.35 -2.80 -19.03
CA LYS A 39 -24.12 -1.54 -19.03
C LYS A 39 -24.80 -1.25 -17.69
N ARG A 40 -24.76 -2.20 -16.77
CA ARG A 40 -25.40 -2.13 -15.45
C ARG A 40 -24.45 -2.67 -14.39
N LEU A 41 -24.55 -2.14 -13.18
CA LEU A 41 -23.77 -2.63 -12.05
C LEU A 41 -24.09 -4.10 -11.80
N SER A 42 -25.36 -4.50 -11.86
CA SER A 42 -25.78 -5.90 -11.67
C SER A 42 -25.11 -6.87 -12.67
N GLU A 43 -24.96 -6.46 -13.93
CA GLU A 43 -24.33 -7.25 -14.99
C GLU A 43 -22.81 -7.37 -14.75
N GLY A 44 -22.16 -6.29 -14.33
CA GLY A 44 -20.75 -6.30 -13.93
C GLY A 44 -20.49 -7.29 -12.78
N ILE A 45 -21.37 -7.29 -11.77
CA ILE A 45 -21.29 -8.21 -10.63
C ILE A 45 -21.43 -9.68 -11.07
N GLU A 46 -22.36 -9.98 -11.97
CA GLU A 46 -22.48 -11.34 -12.53
C GLU A 46 -21.24 -11.75 -13.32
N THR A 47 -20.61 -10.80 -14.00
CA THR A 47 -19.40 -11.03 -14.79
C THR A 47 -18.21 -11.38 -13.89
N LEU A 48 -18.05 -10.66 -12.76
CA LEU A 48 -17.03 -10.94 -11.74
C LEU A 48 -17.16 -12.35 -11.14
N LYS A 49 -18.38 -12.87 -11.00
CA LYS A 49 -18.60 -14.23 -10.46
C LYS A 49 -18.18 -15.35 -11.42
N LYS A 50 -18.17 -15.09 -12.73
CA LYS A 50 -17.97 -16.10 -13.78
C LYS A 50 -16.59 -16.07 -14.41
N ASN A 51 -15.80 -15.02 -14.16
CA ASN A 51 -14.57 -14.75 -14.86
C ASN A 51 -13.47 -14.24 -13.92
N THR A 52 -12.22 -14.54 -14.25
CA THR A 52 -11.07 -13.88 -13.64
C THR A 52 -10.91 -12.51 -14.27
N ILE A 53 -11.10 -11.46 -13.48
CA ILE A 53 -10.89 -10.06 -13.88
C ILE A 53 -9.75 -9.53 -13.01
N ASP A 54 -8.81 -8.80 -13.62
CA ASP A 54 -7.68 -8.21 -12.92
C ASP A 54 -8.00 -6.82 -12.36
N ILE A 55 -8.90 -6.08 -13.04
CA ILE A 55 -9.31 -4.74 -12.64
C ILE A 55 -10.71 -4.37 -13.13
N VAL A 56 -11.42 -3.56 -12.34
CA VAL A 56 -12.69 -2.93 -12.73
C VAL A 56 -12.49 -1.45 -13.02
N LEU A 57 -13.02 -0.99 -14.16
CA LEU A 57 -13.25 0.43 -14.45
C LEU A 57 -14.75 0.70 -14.29
N LEU A 58 -15.12 1.55 -13.34
CA LEU A 58 -16.50 1.73 -12.91
C LEU A 58 -16.97 3.16 -13.10
N ASP A 59 -17.99 3.37 -13.91
CA ASP A 59 -18.74 4.63 -13.92
C ASP A 59 -19.69 4.75 -12.71
N LEU A 60 -19.85 5.96 -12.17
CA LEU A 60 -20.73 6.21 -11.02
C LEU A 60 -22.20 6.47 -11.38
N ASN A 61 -22.51 6.70 -12.65
CA ASN A 61 -23.81 7.09 -13.19
C ASN A 61 -24.47 5.95 -13.97
N LEU A 62 -24.72 4.83 -13.30
CA LEU A 62 -25.35 3.67 -13.93
C LEU A 62 -26.89 3.71 -13.78
N PRO A 63 -27.64 3.14 -14.74
CA PRO A 63 -29.10 3.18 -14.74
C PRO A 63 -29.72 2.38 -13.58
N ASP A 64 -29.04 1.35 -13.07
CA ASP A 64 -29.48 0.51 -11.95
C ASP A 64 -28.85 0.89 -10.60
N SER A 65 -27.90 1.83 -10.59
CA SER A 65 -27.23 2.30 -9.39
C SER A 65 -26.67 3.72 -9.58
N LYS A 66 -27.14 4.66 -8.76
CA LYS A 66 -26.66 6.05 -8.79
C LYS A 66 -25.63 6.30 -7.70
N LYS A 67 -24.52 6.97 -8.02
CA LYS A 67 -23.45 7.51 -7.15
C LYS A 67 -23.41 6.92 -5.75
N ALA A 68 -24.16 7.47 -4.78
CA ALA A 68 -24.17 7.00 -3.39
C ALA A 68 -24.44 5.49 -3.23
N LYS A 69 -25.39 4.91 -3.99
CA LYS A 69 -25.64 3.45 -3.98
C LYS A 69 -24.48 2.68 -4.60
N THR A 70 -23.87 3.23 -5.66
CA THR A 70 -22.70 2.64 -6.31
C THR A 70 -21.50 2.62 -5.36
N LEU A 71 -21.25 3.72 -4.66
CA LEU A 71 -20.20 3.84 -3.63
C LEU A 71 -20.41 2.89 -2.46
N SER A 72 -21.66 2.69 -2.02
CA SER A 72 -21.95 1.73 -0.95
C SER A 72 -21.63 0.29 -1.34
N ARG A 73 -21.80 -0.05 -2.63
CA ARG A 73 -21.53 -1.39 -3.16
C ARG A 73 -20.05 -1.58 -3.51
N LEU A 74 -19.38 -0.51 -3.92
CA LEU A 74 -17.97 -0.47 -4.28
C LEU A 74 -17.07 -1.06 -3.18
N SER A 75 -17.36 -0.80 -1.91
CA SER A 75 -16.55 -1.28 -0.79
C SER A 75 -16.48 -2.80 -0.66
N ASP A 76 -17.46 -3.53 -1.20
CA ASP A 76 -17.43 -5.00 -1.17
C ASP A 76 -16.61 -5.57 -2.32
N PHE A 77 -16.64 -4.93 -3.50
CA PHE A 77 -15.86 -5.34 -4.67
C PHE A 77 -14.39 -4.97 -4.53
N SER A 78 -14.09 -3.77 -4.05
CA SER A 78 -12.73 -3.24 -3.93
C SER A 78 -11.85 -4.07 -2.98
N LYS A 79 -12.45 -4.86 -2.08
CA LYS A 79 -11.75 -5.83 -1.23
C LYS A 79 -11.28 -7.09 -1.96
N ILE A 80 -11.82 -7.34 -3.15
CA ILE A 80 -11.65 -8.61 -3.89
C ILE A 80 -10.99 -8.35 -5.25
N ILE A 81 -11.15 -7.15 -5.80
CA ILE A 81 -10.56 -6.74 -7.07
C ILE A 81 -10.26 -5.24 -7.07
N PRO A 82 -9.10 -4.78 -7.58
CA PRO A 82 -8.83 -3.35 -7.67
C PRO A 82 -9.86 -2.68 -8.58
N THR A 83 -10.33 -1.51 -8.15
CA THR A 83 -11.35 -0.75 -8.88
C THR A 83 -10.89 0.69 -9.07
N ILE A 84 -10.96 1.18 -10.30
CA ILE A 84 -10.77 2.58 -10.67
C ILE A 84 -12.13 3.17 -11.00
N VAL A 85 -12.44 4.31 -10.39
CA VAL A 85 -13.69 5.01 -10.64
C VAL A 85 -13.53 6.00 -11.80
N LEU A 86 -14.42 5.92 -12.78
CA LEU A 86 -14.54 6.89 -13.87
C LEU A 86 -15.61 7.90 -13.49
N THR A 87 -15.30 9.19 -13.59
CA THR A 87 -16.17 10.26 -13.09
C THR A 87 -16.24 11.44 -14.04
N GLY A 88 -17.37 12.15 -14.04
CA GLY A 88 -17.47 13.45 -14.72
C GLY A 88 -16.76 14.58 -13.95
N ILE A 89 -16.57 15.73 -14.59
CA ILE A 89 -15.93 16.92 -13.97
C ILE A 89 -16.68 17.40 -12.72
N ASP A 90 -18.01 17.33 -12.73
CA ASP A 90 -18.87 17.85 -11.65
C ASP A 90 -18.87 16.98 -10.38
N ASP A 91 -18.13 15.87 -10.37
CA ASP A 91 -18.28 14.79 -9.40
C ASP A 91 -17.07 14.64 -8.45
N LYS A 92 -16.26 15.68 -8.32
CA LYS A 92 -15.02 15.65 -7.52
C LYS A 92 -15.23 15.20 -6.06
N GLU A 93 -16.33 15.59 -5.43
CA GLU A 93 -16.65 15.18 -4.05
C GLU A 93 -16.89 13.66 -3.97
N PHE A 94 -17.69 13.11 -4.89
CA PHE A 94 -17.95 11.66 -5.00
C PHE A 94 -16.69 10.88 -5.38
N ALA A 95 -15.80 11.47 -6.18
CA ALA A 95 -14.53 10.88 -6.53
C ALA A 95 -13.64 10.68 -5.29
N LEU A 96 -13.54 11.69 -4.42
CA LEU A 96 -12.83 11.57 -3.15
C LEU A 96 -13.49 10.56 -2.20
N GLU A 97 -14.83 10.56 -2.13
CA GLU A 97 -15.57 9.56 -1.33
C GLU A 97 -15.27 8.13 -1.81
N SER A 98 -15.12 7.93 -3.13
CA SER A 98 -14.81 6.61 -3.68
C SER A 98 -13.48 6.02 -3.19
N LEU A 99 -12.45 6.87 -3.05
CA LEU A 99 -11.16 6.47 -2.47
C LEU A 99 -11.33 6.03 -1.02
N GLN A 100 -12.16 6.73 -0.24
CA GLN A 100 -12.47 6.35 1.15
C GLN A 100 -13.25 5.02 1.24
N LYS A 101 -14.00 4.67 0.19
CA LYS A 101 -14.71 3.38 0.06
C LYS A 101 -13.82 2.28 -0.55
N GLY A 102 -12.54 2.55 -0.74
CA GLY A 102 -11.54 1.57 -1.14
C GLY A 102 -11.28 1.49 -2.63
N ALA A 103 -11.78 2.42 -3.46
CA ALA A 103 -11.26 2.57 -4.83
C ALA A 103 -9.75 2.82 -4.79
N GLN A 104 -9.05 2.28 -5.78
CA GLN A 104 -7.59 2.38 -5.88
C GLN A 104 -7.17 3.69 -6.54
N ASP A 105 -8.03 4.23 -7.40
CA ASP A 105 -7.85 5.50 -8.08
C ASP A 105 -9.19 6.03 -8.62
N TYR A 106 -9.22 7.29 -9.04
CA TYR A 106 -10.30 7.83 -9.86
C TYR A 106 -9.76 8.61 -11.06
N LEU A 107 -10.49 8.59 -12.16
CA LEU A 107 -10.15 9.30 -13.39
C LEU A 107 -11.32 10.16 -13.86
N VAL A 108 -11.04 11.45 -14.09
CA VAL A 108 -12.01 12.38 -14.68
C VAL A 108 -12.09 12.10 -16.18
N LYS A 109 -13.27 11.73 -16.69
CA LYS A 109 -13.50 11.25 -18.07
C LYS A 109 -12.89 12.16 -19.14
N ASP A 110 -13.01 13.47 -18.98
CA ASP A 110 -12.52 14.47 -19.95
C ASP A 110 -10.99 14.62 -19.96
N GLU A 111 -10.31 14.13 -18.92
CA GLU A 111 -8.85 14.16 -18.78
C GLU A 111 -8.19 12.81 -19.13
N ILE A 112 -9.00 11.80 -19.48
CA ILE A 112 -8.50 10.47 -19.81
C ILE A 112 -7.83 10.46 -21.18
N ASN A 113 -6.63 9.88 -21.21
CA ASN A 113 -5.94 9.48 -22.43
C ASN A 113 -5.33 8.09 -22.24
N SER A 114 -4.72 7.54 -23.30
CA SER A 114 -4.19 6.18 -23.29
C SER A 114 -3.09 5.96 -22.25
N SER A 115 -2.19 6.93 -22.07
CA SER A 115 -1.09 6.81 -21.12
C SER A 115 -1.55 6.96 -19.67
N VAL A 116 -2.47 7.91 -19.39
CA VAL A 116 -3.06 8.10 -18.06
C VAL A 116 -3.84 6.86 -17.63
N LEU A 117 -4.71 6.34 -18.51
CA LEU A 117 -5.52 5.16 -18.21
C LEU A 117 -4.66 3.92 -17.94
N THR A 118 -3.70 3.63 -18.83
CA THR A 118 -2.78 2.50 -18.65
C THR A 118 -1.97 2.64 -17.38
N ARG A 119 -1.46 3.83 -17.10
CA ARG A 119 -0.71 4.10 -15.87
C ARG A 119 -1.56 3.78 -14.64
N SER A 120 -2.77 4.33 -14.53
CA SER A 120 -3.65 4.10 -13.38
C SER A 120 -4.03 2.62 -13.23
N ILE A 121 -4.31 1.91 -14.33
CA ILE A 121 -4.60 0.46 -14.30
C ILE A 121 -3.43 -0.32 -13.70
N LEU A 122 -2.22 -0.11 -14.21
CA LEU A 122 -1.05 -0.86 -13.76
C LEU A 122 -0.74 -0.58 -12.29
N TYR A 123 -0.82 0.67 -11.84
CA TYR A 123 -0.62 1.00 -10.44
C TYR A 123 -1.69 0.39 -9.52
N ALA A 124 -2.96 0.44 -9.92
CA ALA A 124 -4.05 -0.13 -9.13
C ALA A 124 -3.86 -1.64 -8.93
N ILE A 125 -3.48 -2.37 -9.98
CA ILE A 125 -3.21 -3.82 -9.92
C ILE A 125 -2.02 -4.10 -9.00
N GLU A 126 -0.90 -3.40 -9.18
CA GLU A 126 0.33 -3.69 -8.42
C GLU A 126 0.19 -3.32 -6.93
N ARG A 127 -0.47 -2.20 -6.61
CA ARG A 127 -0.82 -1.85 -5.23
C ARG A 127 -1.72 -2.90 -4.60
N TYR A 128 -2.76 -3.34 -5.31
CA TYR A 128 -3.68 -4.36 -4.82
C TYR A 128 -2.97 -5.69 -4.56
N LYS A 129 -2.09 -6.14 -5.49
CA LYS A 129 -1.27 -7.34 -5.30
C LYS A 129 -0.43 -7.23 -4.04
N MET A 130 0.24 -6.10 -3.81
CA MET A 130 1.08 -5.90 -2.62
C MET A 130 0.28 -5.90 -1.32
N GLU A 131 -0.83 -5.17 -1.25
CA GLU A 131 -1.73 -5.16 -0.08
C GLU A 131 -2.29 -6.54 0.26
N HIS A 132 -2.60 -7.35 -0.76
CA HIS A 132 -3.22 -8.66 -0.60
C HIS A 132 -2.21 -9.81 -0.47
N LYS A 133 -0.94 -9.60 -0.82
CA LYS A 133 0.17 -10.53 -0.54
C LYS A 133 0.36 -10.69 0.97
N ASP A 134 0.20 -9.59 1.72
CA ASP A 134 0.34 -9.56 3.16
C ASP A 134 -0.92 -10.03 3.91
N ARG A 135 -2.13 -9.85 3.37
CA ARG A 135 -3.38 -10.34 3.98
C ARG A 135 -3.43 -11.86 4.18
N LYS A 136 -2.75 -12.65 3.34
CA LYS A 136 -2.62 -14.10 3.55
C LYS A 136 -1.69 -14.47 4.72
N LYS A 137 -0.79 -13.57 5.13
CA LYS A 137 0.05 -13.71 6.34
C LYS A 137 -0.55 -13.05 7.57
N ALA A 138 -1.29 -11.95 7.40
CA ALA A 138 -1.89 -11.15 8.45
C ALA A 138 -3.28 -11.67 8.84
N GLN A 139 -3.38 -12.92 9.28
CA GLN A 139 -4.51 -13.27 10.14
C GLN A 139 -4.30 -12.50 11.44
N ILE A 140 -5.13 -11.49 11.71
CA ILE A 140 -5.06 -10.74 12.97
C ILE A 140 -5.24 -11.75 14.09
N LEU A 141 -4.14 -12.07 14.77
CA LEU A 141 -4.20 -12.91 15.95
C LEU A 141 -5.00 -12.13 16.99
N GLN A 142 -6.06 -12.74 17.52
CA GLN A 142 -6.74 -12.19 18.67
C GLN A 142 -5.82 -12.36 19.88
N ILE A 143 -5.12 -11.29 20.24
CA ILE A 143 -4.37 -11.18 21.49
C ILE A 143 -5.30 -10.66 22.59
N ASP A 144 -5.22 -11.26 23.78
CA ASP A 144 -6.07 -10.86 24.89
C ASP A 144 -5.49 -9.63 25.66
N GLU A 145 -6.24 -9.10 26.63
CA GLU A 145 -5.79 -7.94 27.42
C GLU A 145 -4.47 -8.23 28.17
N LYS A 146 -4.23 -9.48 28.60
CA LYS A 146 -2.98 -9.83 29.30
C LYS A 146 -1.80 -9.86 28.35
N ASP A 147 -1.99 -10.30 27.11
CA ASP A 147 -0.95 -10.22 26.07
C ASP A 147 -0.61 -8.76 25.75
N LYS A 148 -1.61 -7.86 25.69
CA LYS A 148 -1.39 -6.42 25.52
C LYS A 148 -0.62 -5.79 26.69
N GLU A 149 -0.97 -6.13 27.93
CA GLU A 149 -0.22 -5.71 29.13
C GLU A 149 1.25 -6.17 29.05
N ILE A 150 1.49 -7.44 28.68
CA ILE A 150 2.85 -7.98 28.47
C ILE A 150 3.59 -7.17 27.42
N LEU A 151 2.98 -6.91 26.27
CA LEU A 151 3.59 -6.15 25.17
C LEU A 151 3.90 -4.70 25.56
N ASN A 152 3.01 -4.02 26.29
CA ASN A 152 3.26 -2.69 26.82
C ASN A 152 4.54 -2.68 27.65
N ILE A 153 4.71 -3.63 28.59
CA ILE A 153 5.89 -3.69 29.46
C ILE A 153 7.16 -4.07 28.67
N LEU A 154 7.09 -5.08 27.79
CA LEU A 154 8.25 -5.54 27.02
C LEU A 154 8.78 -4.48 26.05
N GLN A 155 7.91 -3.64 25.48
CA GLN A 155 8.33 -2.52 24.63
C GLN A 155 9.09 -1.42 25.38
N GLU A 156 8.89 -1.32 26.69
CA GLU A 156 9.66 -0.40 27.54
C GLU A 156 10.97 -1.03 28.03
N ASN A 157 10.90 -2.29 28.45
CA ASN A 157 12.04 -3.02 28.97
C ASN A 157 11.92 -4.51 28.65
N TYR A 158 12.40 -4.92 27.48
CA TYR A 158 12.37 -6.33 27.08
C TYR A 158 13.29 -7.23 27.93
N ARG A 159 14.22 -6.65 28.70
CA ARG A 159 15.13 -7.38 29.60
C ARG A 159 14.52 -7.65 30.98
N ILE A 160 13.28 -7.22 31.21
CA ILE A 160 12.56 -7.51 32.44
C ILE A 160 12.44 -9.03 32.65
N SER A 161 12.64 -9.50 33.89
CA SER A 161 12.52 -10.93 34.18
C SER A 161 11.06 -11.38 34.13
N TYR A 162 10.80 -12.64 33.79
CA TYR A 162 9.45 -13.20 33.85
C TYR A 162 8.88 -13.21 35.28
N GLN A 163 9.73 -13.25 36.31
CA GLN A 163 9.31 -13.10 37.70
C GLN A 163 8.76 -11.70 37.99
N GLU A 164 9.42 -10.67 37.47
CA GLU A 164 8.95 -9.30 37.65
C GLU A 164 7.69 -9.02 36.82
N LEU A 165 7.61 -9.54 35.58
CA LEU A 165 6.38 -9.49 34.79
C LEU A 165 5.23 -10.20 35.51
N SER A 166 5.49 -11.36 36.12
CA SER A 166 4.51 -12.10 36.94
C SER A 166 3.94 -11.25 38.05
N ARG A 167 4.79 -10.53 38.78
CA ARG A 167 4.38 -9.66 39.88
C ARG A 167 3.52 -8.49 39.40
N ARG A 168 3.86 -7.89 38.25
CA ARG A 168 3.13 -6.74 37.70
C ARG A 168 1.77 -7.11 37.12
N ILE A 169 1.69 -8.23 36.42
CA ILE A 169 0.52 -8.63 35.63
C ILE A 169 -0.44 -9.51 36.43
N GLY A 170 0.04 -10.16 37.50
CA GLY A 170 -0.74 -11.07 38.34
C GLY A 170 -0.91 -12.48 37.77
N LEU A 171 0.03 -12.92 36.93
CA LEU A 171 0.05 -14.28 36.34
C LEU A 171 1.28 -15.06 36.79
N ALA A 172 1.21 -16.39 36.77
CA ALA A 172 2.38 -17.22 37.02
C ALA A 172 3.47 -17.00 35.96
N ALA A 173 4.75 -17.02 36.37
CA ALA A 173 5.89 -16.81 35.47
C ALA A 173 5.92 -17.80 34.29
N SER A 174 5.47 -19.04 34.50
CA SER A 174 5.32 -20.06 33.44
C SER A 174 4.25 -19.69 32.41
N THR A 175 3.12 -19.12 32.85
CA THR A 175 2.06 -18.62 31.97
C THR A 175 2.57 -17.46 31.11
N ILE A 176 3.31 -16.52 31.71
CA ILE A 176 3.91 -15.40 30.98
C ILE A 176 4.94 -15.89 29.98
N HIS A 177 5.80 -16.83 30.38
CA HIS A 177 6.77 -17.43 29.46
C HIS A 177 6.07 -18.01 28.23
N ASN A 178 5.03 -18.84 28.42
CA ASN A 178 4.28 -19.43 27.31
C ASN A 178 3.62 -18.37 26.42
N ARG A 179 3.02 -17.32 27.02
CA ARG A 179 2.42 -16.21 26.27
C ARG A 179 3.45 -15.47 25.42
N VAL A 180 4.59 -15.11 26.00
CA VAL A 180 5.68 -14.44 25.26
C VAL A 180 6.21 -15.33 24.13
N GLN A 181 6.40 -16.62 24.37
CA GLN A 181 6.81 -17.56 23.32
C GLN A 181 5.77 -17.66 22.20
N ASN A 182 4.47 -17.71 22.55
CA ASN A 182 3.40 -17.72 21.55
C ASN A 182 3.40 -16.43 20.72
N LEU A 183 3.59 -15.26 21.34
CA LEU A 183 3.68 -13.97 20.65
C LEU A 183 4.90 -13.90 19.71
N ILE A 184 6.02 -14.52 20.08
CA ILE A 184 7.22 -14.62 19.21
C ILE A 184 6.94 -15.58 18.05
N ASN A 185 6.44 -16.79 18.34
CA ASN A 185 6.17 -17.83 17.34
C ASN A 185 5.10 -17.41 16.34
N ALA A 186 4.13 -16.59 16.77
CA ALA A 186 3.10 -16.02 15.92
C ALA A 186 3.56 -14.73 15.20
N GLU A 187 4.84 -14.36 15.27
CA GLU A 187 5.44 -13.16 14.67
C GLU A 187 4.80 -11.83 15.11
N VAL A 188 4.06 -11.81 16.23
CA VAL A 188 3.58 -10.57 16.87
C VAL A 188 4.77 -9.80 17.43
N ILE A 189 5.69 -10.49 18.11
CA ILE A 189 7.00 -9.97 18.48
C ILE A 189 8.00 -10.40 17.41
N LYS A 190 8.31 -9.49 16.48
CA LYS A 190 9.29 -9.76 15.41
C LYS A 190 10.74 -9.77 15.89
N LYS A 191 11.08 -8.90 16.85
CA LYS A 191 12.40 -8.82 17.48
C LYS A 191 12.35 -7.99 18.76
N PHE A 192 13.37 -8.17 19.60
CA PHE A 192 13.71 -7.24 20.67
C PHE A 192 14.91 -6.40 20.23
N ASP A 193 14.81 -5.07 20.35
CA ASP A 193 15.84 -4.16 19.84
C ASP A 193 16.08 -2.98 20.78
N THR A 194 17.20 -2.30 20.58
CA THR A 194 17.58 -1.10 21.33
C THR A 194 17.40 0.14 20.45
N LEU A 195 16.68 1.14 20.96
CA LEU A 195 16.54 2.41 20.25
C LEU A 195 17.81 3.25 20.43
N ILE A 196 18.57 3.43 19.35
CA ILE A 196 19.81 4.20 19.33
C ILE A 196 19.51 5.60 18.79
N ASP A 197 20.07 6.63 19.44
CA ASP A 197 20.09 7.99 18.92
C ASP A 197 21.14 8.06 17.79
N PRO A 198 20.72 8.21 16.53
CA PRO A 198 21.62 8.15 15.38
C PRO A 198 22.63 9.30 15.35
N ILE A 199 22.21 10.50 15.77
CA ILE A 199 23.05 11.70 15.76
C ILE A 199 24.21 11.51 16.73
N LYS A 200 23.92 10.97 17.93
CA LYS A 200 24.94 10.70 18.96
C LYS A 200 25.95 9.63 18.58
N VAL A 201 25.66 8.79 17.58
CA VAL A 201 26.56 7.75 17.09
C VAL A 201 27.17 8.06 15.71
N GLY A 202 27.10 9.32 15.27
CA GLY A 202 27.81 9.81 14.08
C GLY A 202 27.03 9.70 12.76
N PHE A 203 25.71 9.56 12.82
CA PHE A 203 24.82 9.69 11.67
C PHE A 203 24.08 11.03 11.74
N GLU A 204 24.60 12.02 11.03
CA GLU A 204 24.12 13.40 11.11
C GLU A 204 22.90 13.65 10.22
N THR A 205 22.62 12.76 9.26
CA THR A 205 21.54 12.96 8.28
C THR A 205 20.55 11.79 8.32
N ILE A 206 19.27 12.12 8.51
CA ILE A 206 18.15 11.19 8.28
C ILE A 206 17.23 11.86 7.26
N ALA A 207 16.81 11.13 6.24
CA ALA A 207 15.91 11.64 5.22
C ALA A 207 14.77 10.67 4.93
N ILE A 208 13.62 11.22 4.55
CA ILE A 208 12.59 10.49 3.82
C ILE A 208 12.72 10.86 2.35
N ILE A 209 12.74 9.84 1.50
CA ILE A 209 12.79 9.98 0.05
C ILE A 209 11.48 9.50 -0.53
N GLY A 210 10.78 10.37 -1.26
CA GLY A 210 9.68 10.00 -2.15
C GLY A 210 10.22 9.51 -3.48
N LEU A 211 9.75 8.35 -3.94
CA LEU A 211 10.19 7.69 -5.16
C LEU A 211 9.01 7.50 -6.11
N SER A 212 9.18 7.96 -7.35
CA SER A 212 8.33 7.57 -8.48
C SER A 212 8.87 6.28 -9.10
N VAL A 213 8.05 5.24 -9.16
CA VAL A 213 8.48 3.87 -9.51
C VAL A 213 7.59 3.29 -10.60
N GLU A 214 8.16 2.65 -11.61
CA GLU A 214 7.40 1.91 -12.62
C GLU A 214 6.55 0.79 -11.97
N PRO A 215 5.24 0.72 -12.24
CA PRO A 215 4.33 -0.20 -11.56
C PRO A 215 4.83 -1.65 -11.55
N LEU A 216 5.17 -2.19 -12.73
CA LEU A 216 5.60 -3.58 -12.89
C LEU A 216 6.98 -3.89 -12.27
N LYS A 217 7.72 -2.87 -11.84
CA LYS A 217 9.02 -3.02 -11.18
C LYS A 217 8.95 -2.69 -9.70
N MET A 218 7.77 -2.37 -9.16
CA MET A 218 7.62 -1.97 -7.76
C MET A 218 8.19 -3.02 -6.79
N GLU A 219 7.85 -4.30 -6.98
CA GLU A 219 8.38 -5.35 -6.10
C GLU A 219 9.92 -5.47 -6.16
N ASN A 220 10.50 -5.43 -7.37
CA ASN A 220 11.96 -5.48 -7.57
C ASN A 220 12.67 -4.27 -6.94
N VAL A 221 12.11 -3.07 -7.10
CA VAL A 221 12.64 -1.85 -6.49
C VAL A 221 12.58 -1.94 -4.97
N ALA A 222 11.44 -2.35 -4.40
CA ALA A 222 11.27 -2.51 -2.96
C ALA A 222 12.28 -3.52 -2.36
N GLN A 223 12.47 -4.67 -3.02
CA GLN A 223 13.45 -5.68 -2.59
C GLN A 223 14.89 -5.16 -2.62
N LYS A 224 15.28 -4.48 -3.70
CA LYS A 224 16.64 -3.90 -3.83
C LYS A 224 16.89 -2.82 -2.78
N LEU A 225 15.91 -1.93 -2.54
CA LEU A 225 16.03 -0.90 -1.51
C LEU A 225 16.14 -1.52 -0.12
N SER A 226 15.36 -2.56 0.17
CA SER A 226 15.35 -3.25 1.47
C SER A 226 16.66 -3.99 1.78
N ALA A 227 17.50 -4.26 0.77
CA ALA A 227 18.79 -4.91 0.96
C ALA A 227 19.89 -3.96 1.47
N PHE A 228 19.67 -2.64 1.43
CA PHE A 228 20.63 -1.66 1.91
C PHE A 228 20.48 -1.42 3.42
N ASN A 229 21.55 -1.67 4.19
CA ASN A 229 21.54 -1.49 5.65
C ASN A 229 21.19 -0.06 6.12
N ASN A 230 21.47 0.93 5.29
CA ASN A 230 21.19 2.34 5.59
C ASN A 230 19.78 2.78 5.18
N VAL A 231 18.98 1.88 4.57
CA VAL A 231 17.56 2.06 4.33
C VAL A 231 16.80 1.42 5.50
N GLN A 232 16.18 2.25 6.33
CA GLN A 232 15.51 1.84 7.57
C GLN A 232 14.03 1.52 7.39
N LEU A 233 13.42 1.99 6.30
CA LEU A 233 12.04 1.70 5.92
C LEU A 233 11.91 1.85 4.41
N VAL A 234 11.16 0.94 3.78
CA VAL A 234 10.64 1.07 2.41
C VAL A 234 9.16 0.72 2.48
N ALA A 235 8.32 1.58 1.92
CA ALA A 235 6.88 1.34 1.87
C ALA A 235 6.31 1.86 0.55
N THR A 236 5.32 1.18 0.02
CA THR A 236 4.43 1.75 -0.99
C THR A 236 3.49 2.74 -0.35
N THR A 237 3.08 3.77 -1.09
CA THR A 237 2.15 4.78 -0.55
C THR A 237 1.00 5.06 -1.49
N THR A 238 -0.10 5.57 -0.91
CA THR A 238 -1.23 6.13 -1.65
C THR A 238 -1.05 7.63 -1.94
N GLY A 239 0.04 8.24 -1.48
CA GLY A 239 0.32 9.68 -1.66
C GLY A 239 0.91 10.01 -3.03
N ASN A 240 1.51 11.20 -3.13
CA ASN A 240 2.09 11.73 -4.38
C ASN A 240 3.28 10.92 -4.92
N HIS A 241 3.85 10.01 -4.11
CA HIS A 241 4.95 9.15 -4.50
C HIS A 241 4.53 7.68 -4.43
N ASP A 242 4.99 6.87 -5.38
CA ASP A 242 4.67 5.44 -5.44
C ASP A 242 5.26 4.67 -4.25
N MET A 243 6.44 5.11 -3.79
CA MET A 243 7.10 4.59 -2.60
C MET A 243 7.76 5.69 -1.78
N VAL A 244 7.97 5.38 -0.50
CA VAL A 244 8.84 6.16 0.39
C VAL A 244 9.92 5.28 0.97
N ALA A 245 11.12 5.84 1.10
CA ALA A 245 12.23 5.20 1.78
C ALA A 245 12.76 6.12 2.89
N ARG A 246 12.94 5.59 4.10
CA ARG A 246 13.64 6.30 5.18
C ARG A 246 15.10 5.89 5.17
N ILE A 247 16.01 6.83 4.98
CA ILE A 247 17.45 6.59 4.88
C ILE A 247 18.17 7.32 5.99
N ILE A 248 19.19 6.67 6.53
CA ILE A 248 20.14 7.24 7.47
C ILE A 248 21.53 7.31 6.82
N ALA A 249 22.23 8.41 6.99
CA ALA A 249 23.56 8.62 6.43
C ALA A 249 24.47 9.34 7.42
N LYS A 250 25.79 9.20 7.22
CA LYS A 250 26.79 9.88 8.06
C LYS A 250 26.66 11.40 7.98
N ASN A 251 26.37 11.92 6.78
CA ASN A 251 26.19 13.33 6.48
C ASN A 251 25.48 13.50 5.12
N GLU A 252 25.17 14.75 4.77
CA GLU A 252 24.46 15.11 3.54
C GLU A 252 25.19 14.64 2.26
N LYS A 253 26.53 14.67 2.27
CA LYS A 253 27.34 14.26 1.11
C LYS A 253 27.21 12.75 0.87
N GLU A 254 27.26 11.95 1.93
CA GLU A 254 27.06 10.50 1.83
C GLU A 254 25.63 10.15 1.42
N LEU A 255 24.63 10.89 1.90
CA LEU A 255 23.24 10.74 1.44
C LEU A 255 23.13 11.02 -0.07
N TRP A 256 23.65 12.16 -0.52
CA TRP A 256 23.63 12.54 -1.94
C TRP A 256 24.33 11.49 -2.81
N LYS A 257 25.48 10.99 -2.37
CA LYS A 257 26.22 9.93 -3.06
C LYS A 257 25.39 8.65 -3.15
N PHE A 258 24.80 8.22 -2.05
CA PHE A 258 23.95 7.04 -2.01
C PHE A 258 22.75 7.16 -2.96
N ILE A 259 22.08 8.30 -2.98
CA ILE A 259 20.95 8.55 -3.88
C ILE A 259 21.37 8.44 -5.35
N ASN A 260 22.44 9.13 -5.75
CA ASN A 260 22.81 9.20 -7.17
C ASN A 260 23.51 7.94 -7.67
N GLU A 261 24.32 7.29 -6.84
CA GLU A 261 25.10 6.11 -7.25
C GLU A 261 24.39 4.77 -6.99
N LYS A 262 23.46 4.72 -6.04
CA LYS A 262 22.79 3.46 -5.64
C LYS A 262 21.30 3.46 -5.90
N ILE A 263 20.58 4.54 -5.60
CA ILE A 263 19.12 4.58 -5.75
C ILE A 263 18.73 4.84 -7.20
N LYS A 264 19.18 5.95 -7.81
CA LYS A 264 18.77 6.35 -9.17
C LYS A 264 19.12 5.34 -10.27
N VAL A 265 20.10 4.47 -10.01
CA VAL A 265 20.52 3.41 -10.95
C VAL A 265 19.67 2.14 -10.85
N ILE A 266 18.75 2.07 -9.87
CA ILE A 266 17.83 0.93 -9.75
C ILE A 266 16.84 0.99 -10.91
N ASP A 267 16.88 -0.03 -11.76
CA ASP A 267 15.91 -0.22 -12.83
C ASP A 267 14.47 -0.16 -12.30
N GLY A 268 13.68 0.76 -12.86
CA GLY A 268 12.30 1.04 -12.47
C GLY A 268 12.11 2.32 -11.65
N ILE A 269 13.17 2.97 -11.17
CA ILE A 269 13.08 4.29 -10.53
C ILE A 269 13.06 5.38 -11.61
N LYS A 270 12.06 6.26 -11.55
CA LYS A 270 11.93 7.43 -12.43
C LYS A 270 12.77 8.59 -11.89
N THR A 271 12.99 9.62 -12.72
CA THR A 271 13.82 10.78 -12.36
C THR A 271 13.22 11.66 -11.27
N ASP A 272 11.90 11.64 -11.12
CA ASP A 272 11.19 12.45 -10.13
C ASP A 272 11.33 11.83 -8.73
N MET A 273 11.98 12.57 -7.84
CA MET A 273 12.27 12.18 -6.47
C MET A 273 12.24 13.41 -5.57
N ASP A 274 11.56 13.30 -4.44
CA ASP A 274 11.60 14.28 -3.37
C ASP A 274 12.47 13.77 -2.22
N VAL A 275 13.27 14.64 -1.61
CA VAL A 275 14.17 14.30 -0.51
C VAL A 275 13.98 15.30 0.60
N SER A 276 13.46 14.82 1.72
CA SER A 276 13.22 15.60 2.92
C SER A 276 14.13 15.14 4.04
N SER A 277 15.24 15.86 4.24
CA SER A 277 16.15 15.66 5.38
C SER A 277 15.57 16.26 6.66
N PHE A 278 15.73 15.57 7.78
CA PHE A 278 15.25 16.01 9.09
C PHE A 278 16.29 16.92 9.75
N ILE A 279 15.87 18.14 10.10
CA ILE A 279 16.71 19.12 10.81
C ILE A 279 16.70 18.85 12.32
N GLU A 280 15.52 18.64 12.89
CA GLU A 280 15.32 18.38 14.32
C GLU A 280 14.27 17.29 14.52
N ILE A 281 14.55 16.35 15.43
CA ILE A 281 13.68 15.21 15.71
C ILE A 281 13.22 15.30 17.17
N TYR A 282 11.97 15.71 17.37
CA TYR A 282 11.38 15.83 18.70
C TYR A 282 10.99 14.47 19.32
N LYS A 283 10.68 13.47 18.49
CA LYS A 283 10.30 12.12 18.94
C LYS A 283 10.62 11.07 17.88
N MET A 284 11.20 9.95 18.31
CA MET A 284 11.39 8.74 17.52
C MET A 284 11.02 7.54 18.39
N THR A 285 10.06 6.72 17.98
CA THR A 285 9.67 5.52 18.73
C THR A 285 9.02 4.49 17.82
N HIS A 286 9.15 3.21 18.19
CA HIS A 286 8.44 2.10 17.55
C HIS A 286 7.38 1.50 18.47
N LYS A 287 7.11 2.14 19.62
CA LYS A 287 6.16 1.65 20.62
C LYS A 287 4.73 1.75 20.09
N ILE A 288 4.00 0.65 20.19
CA ILE A 288 2.55 0.57 20.00
C ILE A 288 1.93 0.64 21.40
N LEU A 289 1.10 1.64 21.65
CA LEU A 289 0.35 1.75 22.91
C LEU A 289 -0.95 0.96 22.79
N PHE A 290 -1.11 -0.04 23.65
CA PHE A 290 -2.37 -0.73 23.83
C PHE A 290 -3.13 -0.12 25.01
N ASP A 291 -4.38 0.27 24.79
CA ASP A 291 -5.28 0.72 25.85
C ASP A 291 -5.76 -0.51 26.63
N VAL A 292 -5.20 -0.70 27.84
CA VAL A 292 -5.46 -1.81 28.78
C VAL A 292 -5.60 -1.27 30.19
#